data_AF-A0A3D4URL9-F1
#
_entry.id   AF-A0A3D4URL9-F1
#
_cell.length_a   1.000
_cell.length_b   1.000
_cell.length_c   1.000
_cell.angle_alpha   90.00
_cell.angle_beta   90.00
_cell.angle_gamma   90.00
#
_symmetry.space_group_name_H-M   'P 1'
#
loop_
_entity.id
_entity.type
_entity.pdbx_description
1 polymer ?
#
loop_
_entity_poly.entity_id
_entity_poly.type
_entity_poly.pdbx_seq_one_letter_code
_entity_poly.pdbx_strand_id
1 'polypeptide(L)'
;MLNYRKILRKTRRIELPRYTYRCDVCGNSFEVSHSISEKLTDCKCGEEGSLKRIPSLPFRASVKPNKQKAGQLVKEYIEDTKEEIKQTKKKMIEETE
;
A
#
# COMPACT_ATOMS: atom_id res chain seq x y z
N MET A 1 -25.09 -19.90 28.91
CA MET A 1 -26.03 -19.44 27.85
C MET A 1 -26.26 -17.95 28.03
N LEU A 2 -25.53 -17.10 27.30
CA LEU A 2 -25.62 -15.65 27.49
C LEU A 2 -26.77 -15.07 26.65
N ASN A 3 -27.72 -14.49 27.37
CA ASN A 3 -28.95 -13.84 26.90
C ASN A 3 -28.64 -12.58 26.08
N TYR A 4 -28.94 -12.60 24.77
CA TYR A 4 -29.08 -11.41 23.94
C TYR A 4 -30.55 -11.22 23.52
N ARG A 5 -31.43 -11.08 24.51
CA ARG A 5 -32.81 -10.58 24.32
C ARG A 5 -32.86 -9.15 24.82
N LYS A 6 -32.77 -8.19 23.88
CA LYS A 6 -33.35 -6.82 23.88
C LYS A 6 -32.43 -5.92 23.06
N ILE A 7 -32.71 -5.77 21.76
CA ILE A 7 -32.72 -4.53 20.95
C ILE A 7 -33.39 -4.94 19.62
N LEU A 8 -34.69 -5.19 19.66
CA LEU A 8 -35.54 -5.28 18.46
C LEU A 8 -36.62 -4.21 18.61
N ARG A 9 -36.22 -2.95 18.46
CA ARG A 9 -37.15 -1.85 18.25
C ARG A 9 -36.59 -0.94 17.18
N LYS A 10 -37.39 -0.78 16.13
CA LYS A 10 -37.27 0.18 15.03
C LYS A 10 -36.57 -0.35 13.78
N THR A 11 -37.41 -0.93 12.92
CA THR A 11 -37.27 -0.98 11.46
C THR A 11 -36.76 0.35 10.88
N ARG A 12 -35.45 0.50 10.75
CA ARG A 12 -34.78 1.20 9.66
C ARG A 12 -33.74 0.23 9.15
N ARG A 13 -33.78 -0.07 7.86
CA ARG A 13 -32.88 -1.00 7.17
C ARG A 13 -31.44 -0.56 7.48
N ILE A 14 -30.76 -1.25 8.40
CA ILE A 14 -29.38 -0.94 8.76
C ILE A 14 -28.56 -1.49 7.61
N GLU A 15 -28.03 -0.61 6.77
CA GLU A 15 -27.02 -0.94 5.77
C GLU A 15 -25.71 -1.24 6.54
N LEU A 16 -25.59 -2.43 7.12
CA LEU A 16 -24.33 -2.88 7.69
C LEU A 16 -23.35 -3.19 6.56
N PRO A 17 -22.12 -2.64 6.60
CA PRO A 17 -21.11 -2.97 5.61
C PRO A 17 -20.84 -4.47 5.60
N ARG A 18 -20.71 -5.02 4.39
CA ARG A 18 -20.26 -6.39 4.17
C ARG A 18 -18.75 -6.42 4.13
N TYR A 19 -18.15 -7.27 4.95
CA TYR A 19 -16.71 -7.51 4.95
C TYR A 19 -16.41 -8.95 4.55
N THR A 20 -15.45 -9.11 3.64
CA THR A 20 -14.94 -10.41 3.24
C THR A 20 -13.77 -10.78 4.15
N TYR A 21 -13.84 -11.96 4.74
CA TYR A 21 -12.77 -12.54 5.55
C TYR A 21 -12.22 -13.79 4.87
N ARG A 22 -10.93 -14.04 5.05
CA ARG A 22 -10.24 -15.25 4.65
C ARG A 22 -9.44 -15.80 5.81
N CYS A 23 -9.56 -17.10 6.04
CA CYS A 23 -8.71 -17.80 6.98
C CYS A 23 -7.41 -18.21 6.28
N ASP A 24 -6.26 -17.97 6.93
CA ASP A 24 -4.96 -18.39 6.41
C ASP A 24 -4.73 -19.89 6.56
N VAL A 25 -5.32 -20.53 7.57
CA VAL A 25 -5.12 -21.95 7.89
C VAL A 25 -5.93 -22.86 6.96
N CYS A 26 -7.26 -22.67 6.91
CA CYS A 26 -8.13 -23.50 6.09
C CYS A 26 -8.38 -22.92 4.68
N GLY A 27 -7.92 -21.70 4.40
CA GLY A 27 -8.11 -21.04 3.11
C GLY A 27 -9.53 -20.57 2.82
N ASN A 28 -10.51 -20.89 3.67
CA ASN A 28 -11.92 -20.55 3.45
C ASN A 28 -12.15 -19.05 3.49
N SER A 29 -12.94 -18.55 2.54
CA SER A 29 -13.40 -17.16 2.47
C SER A 29 -14.90 -17.06 2.66
N PHE A 30 -15.35 -16.08 3.46
CA PHE A 30 -16.77 -15.81 3.68
C PHE A 30 -17.04 -14.33 3.89
N GLU A 31 -18.29 -13.93 3.72
CA GLU A 31 -18.74 -12.55 3.88
C GLU A 31 -19.67 -12.42 5.09
N VAL A 32 -19.46 -11.38 5.90
CA VAL A 32 -20.30 -11.08 7.07
C VAL A 32 -20.65 -9.60 7.08
N SER A 33 -21.89 -9.30 7.43
CA SER A 33 -22.36 -7.93 7.67
C SER A 33 -22.26 -7.60 9.14
N HIS A 34 -21.34 -6.72 9.52
CA HIS A 34 -21.16 -6.27 10.90
C HIS A 34 -20.62 -4.84 10.97
N SER A 35 -20.59 -4.26 12.17
CA SER A 35 -20.02 -2.92 12.36
C SER A 35 -18.50 -2.95 12.16
N ILE A 36 -17.91 -1.85 11.68
CA ILE A 36 -16.46 -1.72 11.50
C ILE A 36 -15.66 -1.96 12.80
N SER A 37 -16.26 -1.69 13.96
CA SER A 37 -15.64 -1.86 15.28
C SER A 37 -15.57 -3.33 15.70
N GLU A 38 -16.40 -4.19 15.11
CA GLU A 38 -16.43 -5.62 15.41
C GLU A 38 -15.38 -6.34 14.57
N LYS A 39 -14.49 -7.09 15.21
CA LYS A 39 -13.44 -7.87 14.54
C LYS A 39 -13.69 -9.35 14.79
N LEU A 40 -13.91 -10.09 13.72
CA LEU A 40 -14.00 -11.54 13.77
C LEU A 40 -12.60 -12.15 13.83
N THR A 41 -12.34 -12.92 14.87
CA THR A 41 -11.09 -13.66 15.08
C THR A 41 -11.25 -15.16 14.83
N ASP A 42 -12.48 -15.67 14.87
CA ASP A 42 -12.73 -17.10 15.02
C ASP A 42 -13.18 -17.73 13.71
N CYS A 43 -12.38 -18.68 13.23
CA CYS A 43 -12.72 -19.45 12.05
C CYS A 43 -13.44 -20.73 12.47
N LYS A 44 -14.33 -21.25 11.61
CA LYS A 44 -15.00 -22.54 11.81
C LYS A 44 -14.04 -23.73 11.90
N CYS A 45 -12.76 -23.54 11.55
CA CYS A 45 -11.73 -24.56 11.70
C CYS A 45 -11.15 -24.68 13.12
N GLY A 46 -11.58 -23.84 14.07
CA GLY A 46 -11.18 -23.93 15.48
C GLY A 46 -9.87 -23.22 15.84
N GLU A 47 -9.24 -22.53 14.88
CA GLU A 47 -8.05 -21.71 15.11
C GLU A 47 -8.43 -20.25 15.40
N GLU A 48 -7.98 -19.73 16.54
CA GLU A 48 -8.19 -18.35 16.97
C GLU A 48 -7.18 -17.41 16.26
N GLY A 49 -7.64 -16.23 15.83
CA GLY A 49 -6.78 -15.19 15.27
C GLY A 49 -6.27 -15.45 13.84
N SER A 50 -6.70 -16.54 13.20
CA SER A 50 -6.27 -16.93 11.85
C SER A 50 -7.06 -16.25 10.71
N LEU A 51 -7.96 -15.32 11.05
CA LEU A 51 -8.84 -14.62 10.12
C LEU A 51 -8.32 -13.25 9.72
N LYS A 52 -8.18 -13.03 8.40
CA LYS A 52 -7.80 -11.75 7.82
C LYS A 52 -8.94 -11.17 7.02
N ARG A 53 -9.23 -9.89 7.24
CA ARG A 53 -10.18 -9.13 6.43
C ARG A 53 -9.54 -8.76 5.10
N ILE A 54 -10.16 -9.14 3.99
CA ILE A 54 -9.73 -8.80 2.64
C ILE A 54 -10.33 -7.43 2.29
N PRO A 55 -9.51 -6.39 2.02
CA PRO A 55 -10.01 -5.13 1.50
C PRO A 55 -10.61 -5.34 0.10
N SER A 56 -11.81 -4.82 -0.14
CA SER A 56 -12.52 -4.90 -1.43
C SER A 56 -12.00 -3.90 -2.49
N LEU A 57 -10.96 -3.14 -2.17
CA LEU A 57 -10.40 -2.15 -3.08
C LEU A 57 -9.43 -2.83 -4.05
N PRO A 58 -9.45 -2.48 -5.35
CA PRO A 58 -8.37 -2.85 -6.24
C PRO A 58 -7.09 -2.27 -5.64
N PHE A 59 -6.12 -3.14 -5.33
CA PHE A 59 -4.82 -2.71 -4.86
C PHE A 59 -4.32 -1.64 -5.83
N ARG A 60 -4.24 -0.37 -5.38
CA ARG A 60 -3.30 0.56 -6.00
C ARG A 60 -1.95 -0.05 -5.71
N ALA A 61 -1.48 -0.92 -6.60
CA ALA A 61 -0.08 -1.24 -6.67
C ALA A 61 0.59 0.13 -6.75
N SER A 62 1.25 0.53 -5.67
CA SER A 62 2.23 1.59 -5.74
C SER A 62 3.30 1.02 -6.67
N VAL A 63 3.07 1.12 -7.98
CA VAL A 63 4.12 1.06 -8.97
C VAL A 63 5.00 2.19 -8.50
N LYS A 64 6.05 1.85 -7.75
CA LYS A 64 7.07 2.82 -7.39
C LYS A 64 7.45 3.41 -8.72
N PRO A 65 7.10 4.68 -9.02
CA PRO A 65 7.46 5.23 -10.31
C PRO A 65 8.96 5.05 -10.38
N ASN A 66 9.45 4.46 -11.48
CA ASN A 66 10.87 4.41 -11.74
C ASN A 66 11.30 5.87 -11.86
N LYS A 67 11.61 6.48 -10.72
CA LYS A 67 12.09 7.84 -10.61
C LYS A 67 13.49 7.74 -11.16
N GLN A 68 13.64 7.82 -12.48
CA GLN A 68 14.85 8.42 -13.03
C GLN A 68 14.89 9.79 -12.38
N LYS A 69 15.67 9.87 -11.29
CA LYS A 69 15.68 11.05 -10.44
C LYS A 69 16.30 12.12 -11.32
N ALA A 70 15.56 13.16 -11.68
CA ALA A 70 16.08 14.27 -12.48
C ALA A 70 17.42 14.80 -11.93
N GLY A 71 17.63 14.70 -10.61
CA GLY A 71 18.90 15.03 -9.95
C GLY A 71 20.10 14.13 -10.30
N GLN A 72 19.91 12.93 -10.86
CA GLN A 72 21.00 12.11 -11.38
C GLN A 72 21.46 12.65 -12.74
N LEU A 73 20.52 12.92 -13.65
CA LEU A 73 20.82 13.56 -14.93
C LEU A 73 21.53 14.91 -14.72
N VAL A 74 21.01 15.76 -13.84
CA VAL A 74 21.63 17.07 -13.55
C VAL A 74 23.06 16.93 -13.03
N LYS A 75 23.37 15.89 -12.25
CA LYS A 75 24.74 15.65 -11.77
C LYS A 75 25.69 15.28 -12.89
N GLU A 76 25.28 14.37 -13.78
CA GLU A 76 26.06 13.95 -14.94
C GLU A 76 26.39 15.17 -15.82
N TYR A 77 25.40 16.00 -16.16
CA TYR A 77 25.64 17.22 -16.96
C TYR A 77 26.60 18.22 -16.29
N ILE A 78 26.54 18.39 -14.97
CA ILE A 78 27.43 19.30 -14.24
C ILE A 78 28.88 18.78 -14.26
N GLU A 79 29.07 17.46 -14.17
CA GLU A 79 30.40 16.84 -14.21
C GLU A 79 31.02 16.96 -15.61
N ASP A 80 30.27 16.60 -16.65
CA ASP A 80 30.71 16.71 -18.05
C ASP A 80 31.12 18.16 -18.38
N THR A 81 30.27 19.14 -18.04
CA THR A 81 30.53 20.56 -18.29
C THR A 81 31.79 21.05 -17.56
N LYS A 82 32.05 20.55 -16.34
CA LYS A 82 33.26 20.90 -15.58
C LYS A 82 34.52 20.36 -16.22
N GLU A 83 34.47 19.16 -16.81
CA GLU A 83 35.62 18.58 -17.50
C GLU A 83 35.92 19.31 -18.81
N GLU A 84 34.88 19.63 -19.58
CA GLU A 84 35.01 20.42 -20.81
C GLU A 84 35.70 21.76 -20.50
N ILE A 85 35.19 22.53 -19.54
CA ILE A 85 35.79 23.83 -19.16
C ILE A 85 37.26 23.69 -18.76
N LYS A 86 37.65 22.62 -18.07
CA LYS A 86 39.05 22.37 -17.72
C LYS A 86 39.90 22.08 -18.95
N GLN A 87 39.39 21.28 -19.89
CA GLN A 87 40.10 20.97 -21.13
C GLN A 87 40.26 22.21 -22.01
N THR A 88 39.21 23.03 -22.15
CA THR A 88 39.27 24.27 -22.93
C THR A 88 40.27 25.26 -22.33
N LYS A 89 40.31 25.40 -20.99
CA LYS A 89 41.30 26.25 -20.33
C LYS A 89 42.74 25.78 -20.57
N LYS A 90 43.00 24.47 -20.52
CA LYS A 90 44.33 23.92 -20.80
C LYS A 90 44.77 24.20 -22.24
N LYS A 91 43.89 23.94 -23.21
CA LYS A 91 44.16 24.22 -24.63
C LYS A 91 44.41 25.69 -24.89
N MET A 92 43.62 26.58 -24.29
CA MET A 92 43.82 28.03 -24.40
C MET A 92 45.19 28.46 -23.87
N ILE A 93 45.66 27.89 -22.75
CA ILE A 93 46.98 28.18 -22.18
C ILE A 93 48.11 27.62 -23.06
N GLU A 94 47.97 26.39 -23.55
CA GLU A 94 48.91 25.77 -24.52
C GLU A 94 49.00 26.53 -25.85
N GLU A 95 47.91 27.19 -26.27
CA GLU A 95 47.87 28.03 -27.47
C GLU A 95 48.39 29.47 -27.23
N THR A 96 48.58 29.89 -25.96
CA THR A 96 49.14 31.21 -25.63
C THR A 96 50.62 31.21 -25.23
N GLU A 97 51.27 30.03 -25.18
CA GLU A 97 52.73 29.86 -25.06
C GLU A 97 53.40 29.69 -26.44
#